data_AF-A0A0K3A545-F1
#
_entry.id   AF-A0A0K3A545-F1
#
_cell.length_a   1.000
_cell.length_b   1.000
_cell.length_c   1.000
_cell.angle_alpha   90.00
_cell.angle_beta   90.00
_cell.angle_gamma   90.00
#
_symmetry.space_group_name_H-M   'P 1'
#
loop_
_entity.id
_entity.type
_entity.pdbx_description
1 polymer ?
#
loop_
_entity_poly.entity_id
_entity_poly.type
_entity_poly.pdbx_seq_one_letter_code
_entity_poly.pdbx_strand_id
1 'polypeptide(L)'
;MEHAQAPQHMHSMMQALLDSATPLFAEFQRQLARLSPEAMEVAAEAIIAGHRRMLCLEVDSPLPAVHLVTVGPDKKMTQHISLQFPIPRGPLN
;
A
#
# COMPACT_ATOMS: atom_id res chain seq x y z
N MET A 1 11.75 3.43 -41.28
CA MET A 1 10.87 4.28 -40.45
C MET A 1 10.31 3.40 -39.35
N GLU A 2 11.00 3.34 -38.21
CA GLU A 2 10.55 2.58 -37.04
C GLU A 2 9.59 3.47 -36.25
N HIS A 3 8.33 3.04 -36.18
CA HIS A 3 7.29 3.78 -35.46
C HIS A 3 7.51 3.69 -33.96
N ALA A 4 7.61 4.85 -33.32
CA ALA A 4 7.56 5.04 -31.89
C ALA A 4 6.19 4.62 -31.31
N GLN A 5 6.01 3.32 -31.05
CA GLN A 5 4.78 2.74 -30.44
C GLN A 5 4.91 2.46 -28.92
N ALA A 6 6.06 2.74 -28.32
CA ALA A 6 6.35 2.41 -26.92
C ALA A 6 5.51 3.15 -25.83
N PRO A 7 5.11 4.42 -25.96
CA PRO A 7 4.52 5.15 -24.82
C PRO A 7 3.06 4.74 -24.51
N GLN A 8 2.29 4.34 -25.52
CA GLN A 8 0.87 3.97 -25.33
C GLN A 8 0.70 2.61 -24.66
N HIS A 9 1.58 1.64 -24.97
CA HIS A 9 1.57 0.32 -24.33
C HIS A 9 1.89 0.42 -22.84
N MET A 10 2.90 1.20 -22.47
CA MET A 10 3.29 1.40 -21.06
C MET A 10 2.20 2.11 -20.25
N HIS A 11 1.50 3.08 -20.84
CA HIS A 11 0.36 3.74 -20.22
C HIS A 11 -0.80 2.76 -19.97
N SER A 12 -1.14 1.93 -20.97
CA SER A 12 -2.19 0.91 -20.85
C SER A 12 -1.87 -0.15 -19.79
N MET A 13 -0.63 -0.62 -19.72
CA MET A 13 -0.19 -1.56 -18.68
C MET A 13 -0.25 -0.96 -17.28
N MET A 14 0.16 0.30 -17.13
CA MET A 14 0.12 1.00 -15.85
C MET A 14 -1.33 1.24 -15.40
N GLN A 15 -2.23 1.56 -16.33
CA GLN A 15 -3.66 1.71 -16.03
C GLN A 15 -4.28 0.37 -15.59
N ALA A 16 -4.00 -0.73 -16.29
CA ALA A 16 -4.50 -2.05 -15.90
C ALA A 16 -3.95 -2.51 -14.52
N LEU A 17 -2.71 -2.14 -14.21
CA LEU A 17 -2.10 -2.39 -12.90
C LEU A 17 -2.76 -1.55 -11.80
N LEU A 18 -3.08 -0.28 -12.07
CA LEU A 18 -3.83 0.57 -11.16
C LEU A 18 -5.25 0.05 -10.94
N ASP A 19 -5.95 -0.36 -12.01
CA ASP A 19 -7.33 -0.86 -11.93
C ASP A 19 -7.41 -2.17 -11.13
N SER A 20 -6.40 -3.04 -11.27
CA SER A 20 -6.31 -4.27 -10.47
C SER A 20 -5.83 -4.03 -9.03
N ALA A 21 -4.99 -3.02 -8.78
CA ALA A 21 -4.50 -2.68 -7.45
C ALA A 21 -5.50 -1.83 -6.64
N THR A 22 -6.35 -1.03 -7.28
CA THR A 22 -7.29 -0.11 -6.61
C THR A 22 -8.21 -0.83 -5.61
N PRO A 23 -8.82 -1.99 -5.91
CA PRO A 23 -9.59 -2.76 -4.94
C PRO A 23 -8.77 -3.23 -3.74
N LEU A 24 -7.50 -3.61 -3.95
CA LEU A 24 -6.59 -4.03 -2.89
C LEU A 24 -6.24 -2.87 -1.97
N PHE A 25 -5.96 -1.69 -2.53
CA PHE A 25 -5.71 -0.46 -1.76
C PHE A 25 -6.93 -0.03 -0.94
N ALA A 26 -8.13 -0.06 -1.53
CA ALA A 26 -9.36 0.27 -0.84
C ALA A 26 -9.64 -0.71 0.31
N GLU A 27 -9.42 -2.01 0.09
CA GLU A 27 -9.56 -3.01 1.14
C GLU A 27 -8.52 -2.83 2.24
N PHE A 28 -7.26 -2.59 1.87
CA PHE A 28 -6.20 -2.30 2.83
C PHE A 28 -6.56 -1.08 3.70
N GLN A 29 -7.00 0.03 3.10
CA GLN A 29 -7.44 1.22 3.83
C GLN A 29 -8.62 0.95 4.77
N ARG A 30 -9.62 0.16 4.32
CA ARG A 30 -10.74 -0.24 5.18
C ARG A 30 -10.27 -1.06 6.37
N GLN A 31 -9.38 -2.02 6.13
CA GLN A 31 -8.83 -2.88 7.18
C GLN A 31 -7.95 -2.07 8.14
N LEU A 32 -7.16 -1.13 7.63
CA LEU A 32 -6.41 -0.18 8.45
C LEU A 32 -7.32 0.66 9.35
N ALA A 33 -8.33 1.32 8.79
CA ALA A 33 -9.27 2.14 9.55
C ALA A 33 -9.98 1.34 10.64
N ARG A 34 -10.24 0.05 10.36
CA ARG A 34 -10.89 -0.86 11.30
C ARG A 34 -9.94 -1.34 12.40
N LEU A 35 -8.71 -1.72 12.05
CA LEU A 35 -7.75 -2.38 12.94
C LEU A 35 -6.92 -1.39 13.76
N SER A 36 -6.64 -0.20 13.21
CA SER A 36 -5.86 0.83 13.88
C SER A 36 -6.16 2.22 13.29
N PRO A 37 -7.14 2.94 13.85
CA PRO A 37 -7.40 4.34 13.53
C PRO A 37 -6.15 5.22 13.71
N GLU A 38 -5.35 4.92 14.74
CA GLU A 38 -4.08 5.60 15.04
C GLU A 38 -3.08 5.45 13.88
N ALA A 39 -2.91 4.24 13.32
CA ALA A 39 -2.04 4.03 12.17
C ALA A 39 -2.54 4.78 10.92
N MET A 40 -3.85 4.99 10.79
CA MET A 40 -4.41 5.81 9.70
C MET A 40 -4.08 7.29 9.89
N GLU A 41 -4.13 7.81 11.13
CA GLU A 41 -3.78 9.18 11.45
C GLU A 41 -2.29 9.44 11.19
N VAL A 42 -1.41 8.58 11.68
CA VAL A 42 0.04 8.71 11.42
C VAL A 42 0.37 8.61 9.92
N ALA A 43 -0.35 7.75 9.19
CA ALA A 43 -0.21 7.69 7.73
C ALA A 43 -0.64 8.98 7.05
N ALA A 44 -1.68 9.66 7.54
CA ALA A 44 -2.15 10.95 7.04
C ALA A 44 -1.17 12.07 7.38
N GLU A 45 -0.63 12.11 8.61
CA GLU A 45 0.43 13.05 9.01
C GLU A 45 1.66 12.93 8.11
N ALA A 46 2.07 11.70 7.79
CA ALA A 46 3.18 11.46 6.87
C ALA A 46 2.91 11.97 5.44
N ILE A 47 1.65 11.97 4.98
CA ILE A 47 1.27 12.60 3.69
C ILE A 47 1.48 14.10 3.76
N ILE A 48 0.98 14.73 4.83
CA ILE A 48 1.07 16.17 5.04
C ILE A 48 2.55 16.61 5.10
N ALA A 49 3.40 15.80 5.74
CA ALA A 49 4.84 16.02 5.83
C ALA A 49 5.61 15.73 4.52
N GLY A 50 4.94 15.28 3.45
CA GLY A 50 5.56 14.95 2.16
C GLY A 50 6.42 13.68 2.19
N HIS A 51 6.22 12.79 3.17
CA HIS A 51 6.94 11.53 3.24
C HIS A 51 6.42 10.53 2.20
N ARG A 52 7.33 9.68 1.69
CA ARG A 52 6.94 8.65 0.74
C ARG A 52 6.28 7.49 1.50
N ARG A 53 5.06 7.13 1.13
CA ARG A 53 4.39 5.92 1.65
C ARG A 53 4.68 4.74 0.74
N MET A 54 4.89 3.57 1.33
CA MET A 54 5.03 2.32 0.58
C MET A 54 4.22 1.22 1.25
N LEU A 55 3.69 0.33 0.43
CA LEU A 55 3.21 -0.96 0.88
C LEU A 55 4.31 -1.99 0.63
N CYS A 56 4.75 -2.65 1.69
CA CYS A 56 5.71 -3.73 1.60
C CYS A 56 4.97 -5.06 1.77
N LEU A 57 5.24 -6.00 0.87
CA LEU A 57 4.67 -7.34 0.89
C LEU A 57 5.72 -8.29 1.46
N GLU A 58 5.41 -8.92 2.59
CA GLU A 58 6.16 -10.05 3.11
C GLU A 58 5.49 -11.34 2.62
N VAL A 59 6.13 -11.99 1.65
CA VAL A 59 5.58 -13.18 0.96
C VAL A 59 6.26 -14.48 1.38
N ASP A 60 7.45 -14.41 1.96
CA ASP A 60 8.25 -15.58 2.36
C ASP A 60 7.91 -16.08 3.78
N SER A 61 6.92 -15.46 4.44
CA SER A 61 6.44 -15.83 5.76
C SER A 61 5.32 -16.87 5.68
N PRO A 62 5.20 -17.80 6.66
CA PRO A 62 4.05 -18.70 6.80
C PRO A 62 2.71 -17.97 6.88
N LEU A 63 2.73 -16.70 7.29
CA LEU A 63 1.60 -15.77 7.30
C LEU A 63 1.99 -14.53 6.49
N PRO A 64 1.64 -14.47 5.19
CA PRO A 64 1.97 -13.31 4.36
C PRO A 64 1.40 -12.04 4.95
N ALA A 65 2.16 -10.94 4.90
CA ALA A 65 1.75 -9.68 5.47
C ALA A 65 1.93 -8.51 4.49
N VAL A 66 1.08 -7.49 4.65
CA VAL A 66 1.27 -6.18 4.02
C VAL A 66 1.59 -5.18 5.11
N HIS A 67 2.72 -4.53 4.99
CA HIS A 67 3.17 -3.49 5.92
C HIS A 67 2.95 -2.12 5.30
N LEU A 68 2.30 -1.23 6.04
CA LEU A 68 2.33 0.19 5.71
C LEU A 68 3.58 0.81 6.31
N VAL A 69 4.42 1.36 5.44
CA VAL A 69 5.62 2.08 5.85
C VAL A 69 5.62 3.51 5.32
N THR A 70 6.31 4.39 6.04
CA THR A 70 6.68 5.71 5.53
C THR A 70 8.19 5.82 5.48
N VAL A 71 8.70 6.43 4.43
CA VAL A 71 10.11 6.78 4.28
C VAL A 71 10.23 8.29 4.42
N GLY A 72 10.87 8.71 5.51
CA GLY A 72 11.15 10.11 5.79
C GLY A 72 12.26 10.70 4.90
N PRO A 73 12.52 12.02 4.98
CA PRO A 73 13.56 12.68 4.19
C PRO A 73 14.98 12.17 4.53
N ASP A 74 15.18 11.64 5.74
CA ASP A 74 16.41 10.98 6.18
C ASP A 74 16.56 9.54 5.66
N LYS A 75 15.65 9.10 4.78
CA LYS A 75 15.55 7.74 4.24
C LYS A 75 15.29 6.67 5.29
N LYS A 76 14.89 7.04 6.52
CA LYS A 76 14.47 6.04 7.52
C LYS A 76 13.08 5.54 7.19
N MET A 77 12.93 4.23 7.31
CA MET A 77 11.67 3.53 7.14
C MET A 77 11.03 3.35 8.51
N THR A 78 9.82 3.86 8.65
CA THR A 78 8.98 3.65 9.84
C THR A 78 7.82 2.76 9.42
N GLN A 79 7.69 1.61 10.08
CA GLN A 79 6.52 0.73 9.92
C GLN A 79 5.43 1.19 10.89
N HIS A 80 4.23 1.41 10.36
CA HIS A 80 3.07 1.84 11.15
C HIS A 80 2.22 0.65 11.58
N ILE A 81 2.05 -0.31 10.69
CA ILE A 81 1.15 -1.44 10.89
C ILE A 81 1.45 -2.56 9.90
N SER A 82 1.21 -3.79 10.35
CA SER A 82 1.29 -5.01 9.55
C SER A 82 -0.08 -5.67 9.51
N LEU A 83 -0.61 -5.92 8.32
CA LEU A 83 -1.81 -6.69 8.11
C LEU A 83 -1.44 -8.09 7.63
N GLN A 84 -1.65 -9.09 8.48
CA GLN A 84 -1.43 -10.49 8.13
C GLN A 84 -2.62 -11.04 7.35
N PHE A 85 -2.34 -11.90 6.38
CA PHE A 85 -3.32 -12.57 5.54
C PHE A 85 -3.48 -14.05 5.94
N PRO A 86 -4.72 -14.57 5.95
CA PRO A 86 -5.96 -13.88 5.60
C PRO A 86 -6.38 -12.87 6.68
N ILE A 87 -6.80 -11.67 6.25
CA ILE A 87 -7.28 -10.65 7.18
C ILE A 87 -8.56 -11.17 7.86
N PRO A 88 -8.64 -11.24 9.20
CA PRO A 88 -9.79 -11.79 9.90
C PRO A 88 -11.08 -11.07 9.49
N ARG A 89 -12.05 -11.79 8.93
CA ARG A 89 -13.35 -11.24 8.49
C ARG A 89 -14.39 -11.08 9.62
N GLY A 90 -14.02 -11.41 10.86
CA GLY A 90 -14.90 -11.32 12.03
C GLY A 90 -14.89 -9.94 12.70
N PRO A 91 -15.83 -9.65 13.61
CA PRO A 91 -15.80 -8.44 14.43
C PRO A 91 -14.50 -8.39 15.24
N LEU A 92 -13.94 -7.19 15.40
CA LEU A 92 -12.87 -6.97 16.37
C LEU A 92 -13.54 -6.93 17.74
N ASN A 93 -13.08 -7.80 18.64
CA ASN A 93 -13.50 -7.77 20.04
C ASN A 93 -13.08 -6.46 20.70
#